data_AF-A0A1F8BIK4-F1
#
_entry.id   AF-A0A1F8BIK4-F1
#
_cell.length_a   1.000
_cell.length_b   1.000
_cell.length_c   1.000
_cell.angle_alpha   90.00
_cell.angle_beta   90.00
_cell.angle_gamma   90.00
#
_symmetry.space_group_name_H-M   'P 1'
#
loop_
_entity.id
_entity.type
_entity.pdbx_description
1 polymer ?
#
loop_
_entity_poly.entity_id
_entity_poly.type
_entity_poly.pdbx_seq_one_letter_code
_entity_poly.pdbx_strand_id
1 'polypeptide(L)'
;MTKRLVTKKHLFVGITLLGLVALLIIVLSVNRSCVKEVGSVVGIRNDCKQLSDCNFIIGDRDDCYFGVATFQKNASICDMVQTLWKKNGCIINIAIELKDQTVCEKIDKREDYWWEDRERCKEKAGVDQDFSWDLKKGIEKCGPYPVEIYEHPGAGNFEELGDIYWLPDCSYLVYSLFISGTGFVEDWEGRVLAPEHLDDQGGIWKYYPKSGRRQQVYFENGAGIGKWVSPSRIEIIKSGKDIIVFNLDTGQKEK
;
A
#
# COMPACT_ATOMS: atom_id res chain seq x y z
N MET A 1 39.01 49.85 38.95
CA MET A 1 37.72 49.13 39.13
C MET A 1 36.57 50.02 38.70
N THR A 2 36.21 50.01 37.40
CA THR A 2 35.12 50.84 36.87
C THR A 2 33.83 50.03 36.87
N LYS A 3 33.01 50.17 37.93
CA LYS A 3 31.67 49.56 37.99
C LYS A 3 30.75 50.30 37.03
N ARG A 4 30.39 49.67 35.90
CA ARG A 4 29.38 50.18 34.96
C ARG A 4 28.01 50.21 35.63
N LEU A 5 27.57 51.39 36.06
CA LEU A 5 26.17 51.69 36.32
C LEU A 5 25.41 51.68 34.98
N VAL A 6 24.94 50.51 34.58
CA VAL A 6 23.92 50.40 33.52
C VAL A 6 22.69 51.12 34.05
N THR A 7 22.40 52.31 33.52
CA THR A 7 21.28 53.12 33.97
C THR A 7 19.99 52.34 33.74
N LYS A 8 19.08 52.32 34.72
CA LYS A 8 17.81 51.57 34.68
C LYS A 8 17.00 51.80 33.39
N LYS A 9 17.19 52.96 32.73
CA LYS A 9 16.60 53.27 31.42
C LYS A 9 17.09 52.35 30.30
N HIS A 10 18.39 52.04 30.23
CA HIS A 10 18.92 51.12 29.20
C HIS A 10 18.49 49.67 29.44
N LEU A 11 18.34 49.26 30.71
CA LEU A 11 17.81 47.93 31.04
C LEU A 11 16.33 47.79 30.62
N PHE A 12 15.52 48.82 30.87
CA PHE A 12 14.11 48.82 30.46
C PHE A 12 13.94 48.79 28.94
N VAL A 13 14.71 49.63 28.21
CA VAL A 13 14.70 49.64 26.75
C VAL A 13 15.12 48.29 26.17
N GLY A 14 16.15 47.65 26.73
CA GLY A 14 16.59 46.32 26.32
C GLY A 14 15.51 45.24 26.48
N ILE A 15 14.79 45.24 27.61
CA ILE A 15 13.70 44.27 27.85
C ILE A 15 12.53 44.52 26.90
N THR A 16 12.16 45.78 26.65
CA THR A 16 11.09 46.10 25.70
C THR A 16 11.43 45.68 24.26
N LEU A 17 12.68 45.86 23.83
CA LEU A 17 13.15 45.42 22.51
C LEU A 17 13.16 43.90 22.39
N LEU A 18 13.62 43.18 23.41
CA LEU A 18 13.60 41.71 23.43
C LEU A 18 12.17 41.17 23.38
N GLY A 19 11.23 41.81 24.10
CA GLY A 19 9.81 41.47 24.03
C GLY A 19 9.21 41.67 22.64
N LEU A 20 9.50 42.80 21.99
CA LEU A 20 9.04 43.06 20.63
C LEU A 20 9.65 42.10 19.61
N VAL A 21 10.94 41.77 19.73
CA VAL A 21 11.63 40.80 18.87
C VAL A 21 11.05 39.40 19.06
N ALA A 22 10.80 38.98 20.31
CA ALA A 22 10.15 37.70 20.59
C ALA A 22 8.73 37.65 20.02
N LEU A 23 7.96 38.73 20.13
CA LEU A 23 6.61 38.83 19.58
C LEU A 23 6.63 38.81 18.05
N LEU A 24 7.62 39.46 17.41
CA LEU A 24 7.87 39.39 15.97
C LEU A 24 8.24 37.98 15.53
N ILE A 25 9.12 37.28 16.27
CA ILE A 25 9.50 35.89 15.98
C ILE A 25 8.29 34.96 16.14
N ILE A 26 7.42 35.17 17.12
CA ILE A 26 6.18 34.41 17.30
C ILE A 26 5.21 34.68 16.15
N VAL A 27 5.03 35.94 15.74
CA VAL A 27 4.18 36.28 14.59
C VAL A 27 4.73 35.70 13.27
N LEU A 28 6.05 35.70 13.10
CA LEU A 28 6.71 35.11 11.92
C LEU A 28 6.74 33.56 11.95
N SER A 29 6.77 32.93 13.12
CA SER A 29 6.75 31.46 13.25
C SER A 29 5.34 30.88 13.11
N VAL A 30 4.31 31.64 13.50
CA VAL A 30 2.90 31.29 13.27
C VAL A 30 2.53 31.39 11.78
N ASN A 31 3.32 32.07 10.95
CA ASN A 31 3.05 32.25 9.52
C ASN A 31 3.88 31.35 8.59
N ARG A 32 4.14 30.09 8.99
CA ARG A 32 4.71 29.05 8.11
C ARG A 32 3.65 28.14 7.48
N SER A 33 2.58 28.71 6.94
CA SER A 33 1.73 28.02 5.97
C SER A 33 1.30 28.99 4.86
N CYS A 34 1.75 28.67 3.64
CA CYS A 34 1.38 29.25 2.35
C CYS A 34 1.61 30.76 2.12
N VAL A 35 2.87 31.14 1.86
CA VAL A 35 3.12 32.23 0.90
C VAL A 35 3.40 31.60 -0.47
N LYS A 36 2.57 31.95 -1.45
CA LYS A 36 2.73 31.62 -2.87
C LYS A 36 4.09 32.07 -3.38
N GLU A 37 4.92 31.14 -3.81
CA GLU A 37 5.89 31.44 -4.85
C GLU A 37 5.17 31.28 -6.20
N VAL A 38 4.97 32.41 -6.88
CA VAL A 38 4.46 32.42 -8.25
C VAL A 38 5.57 31.90 -9.15
N GLY A 39 5.44 30.64 -9.56
CA GLY A 39 6.38 29.97 -10.44
C GLY A 39 5.72 28.80 -11.16
N SER A 40 5.03 29.12 -12.25
CA SER A 40 5.10 28.36 -13.51
C SER A 40 4.50 26.94 -13.56
N VAL A 41 3.54 26.79 -14.48
CA VAL A 41 3.04 25.56 -15.12
C VAL A 41 1.96 24.80 -14.35
N VAL A 42 0.84 24.61 -15.05
CA VAL A 42 -0.30 23.74 -14.75
C VAL A 42 0.16 22.44 -14.07
N GLY A 43 -0.17 22.33 -12.79
CA GLY A 43 0.11 21.17 -11.95
C GLY A 43 -0.51 21.41 -10.59
N ILE A 44 -1.80 21.09 -10.47
CA ILE A 44 -2.55 21.16 -9.21
C ILE A 44 -1.91 20.15 -8.25
N ARG A 45 -0.95 20.62 -7.44
CA ARG A 45 -0.43 19.84 -6.32
C ARG A 45 -1.22 20.23 -5.08
N ASN A 46 -2.33 19.52 -4.87
CA ASN A 46 -3.21 19.67 -3.71
C ASN A 46 -2.58 19.03 -2.45
N ASP A 47 -1.41 19.52 -2.04
CA ASP A 47 -0.79 19.11 -0.76
C ASP A 47 -1.39 19.91 0.41
N CYS A 48 -2.72 20.10 0.40
CA CYS A 48 -3.42 20.75 1.50
C CYS A 48 -3.56 19.75 2.64
N LYS A 49 -2.91 20.06 3.77
CA LYS A 49 -2.94 19.21 4.97
C LYS A 49 -3.90 19.75 6.03
N GLN A 50 -4.29 21.02 5.91
CA GLN A 50 -5.17 21.69 6.87
C GLN A 50 -6.38 22.32 6.18
N LEU A 51 -7.51 22.33 6.89
CA LEU A 51 -8.78 22.90 6.40
C LEU A 51 -8.69 24.41 6.13
N SER A 52 -7.89 25.12 6.91
CA SER A 52 -7.66 26.56 6.73
C SER A 52 -7.08 26.87 5.37
N ASP A 53 -6.29 25.96 4.79
CA ASP A 53 -5.59 26.15 3.52
C ASP A 53 -6.60 26.25 2.37
N CYS A 54 -7.68 25.47 2.42
CA CYS A 54 -8.71 25.44 1.38
C CYS A 54 -9.51 26.74 1.26
N ASN A 55 -9.58 27.55 2.32
CA ASN A 55 -10.34 28.80 2.30
C ASN A 55 -9.66 29.91 1.48
N PHE A 56 -8.37 29.77 1.19
CA PHE A 56 -7.58 30.78 0.47
C PHE A 56 -7.26 30.40 -0.99
N ILE A 57 -7.81 29.28 -1.46
CA ILE A 57 -7.62 28.81 -2.84
C ILE A 57 -8.65 29.49 -3.76
N ILE A 58 -8.13 30.27 -4.72
CA ILE A 58 -8.90 30.75 -5.87
C ILE A 58 -8.85 29.63 -6.92
N GLY A 59 -9.81 28.70 -6.90
CA GLY A 59 -9.80 27.50 -7.75
C GLY A 59 -10.68 26.35 -7.24
N ASP A 60 -10.29 25.11 -7.55
CA ASP A 60 -11.05 23.88 -7.21
C ASP A 60 -11.00 23.56 -5.71
N ARG A 61 -11.78 24.31 -4.94
CA ARG A 61 -11.90 24.22 -3.49
C ARG A 61 -12.37 22.83 -3.03
N ASP A 62 -13.16 22.17 -3.86
CA ASP A 62 -13.66 20.82 -3.60
C ASP A 62 -12.52 19.80 -3.61
N ASP A 63 -11.59 19.90 -4.56
CA ASP A 63 -10.43 19.01 -4.58
C ASP A 63 -9.49 19.24 -3.39
N CYS A 64 -9.42 20.48 -2.88
CA CYS A 64 -8.69 20.76 -1.66
C CYS A 64 -9.32 20.05 -0.46
N TYR A 65 -10.63 20.21 -0.25
CA TYR A 65 -11.32 19.55 0.85
C TYR A 65 -11.24 18.03 0.72
N PHE A 66 -11.37 17.48 -0.49
CA PHE A 66 -11.14 16.06 -0.75
C PHE A 66 -9.74 15.63 -0.29
N GLY A 67 -8.70 16.36 -0.71
CA GLY A 67 -7.31 16.06 -0.36
C GLY A 67 -7.07 16.08 1.14
N VAL A 68 -7.58 17.11 1.85
CA VAL A 68 -7.49 17.20 3.31
C VAL A 68 -8.26 16.06 3.98
N ALA A 69 -9.47 15.74 3.50
CA ALA A 69 -10.30 14.66 4.03
C ALA A 69 -9.60 13.31 3.93
N THR A 70 -8.93 13.06 2.81
CA THR A 70 -8.13 11.85 2.55
C THR A 70 -6.90 11.82 3.46
N PHE A 71 -6.11 12.89 3.50
CA PHE A 71 -4.91 12.97 4.34
C PHE A 71 -5.22 12.78 5.83
N GLN A 72 -6.32 13.36 6.31
CA GLN A 72 -6.75 13.25 7.71
C GLN A 72 -7.64 12.03 7.98
N LYS A 73 -8.02 11.28 6.94
CA LYS A 73 -9.00 10.19 7.00
C LYS A 73 -10.30 10.56 7.73
N ASN A 74 -10.80 11.76 7.47
CA ASN A 74 -11.96 12.31 8.17
C ASN A 74 -13.11 12.58 7.19
N ALA A 75 -14.07 11.66 7.13
CA ALA A 75 -15.24 11.75 6.26
C ALA A 75 -16.10 13.00 6.50
N SER A 76 -16.06 13.59 7.69
CA SER A 76 -16.81 14.83 7.99
C SER A 76 -16.29 16.03 7.20
N ILE A 77 -15.05 15.94 6.68
CA ILE A 77 -14.49 17.00 5.83
C ILE A 77 -15.10 16.96 4.43
N CYS A 78 -15.53 15.79 3.95
CA CYS A 78 -16.23 15.66 2.68
C CYS A 78 -17.55 16.45 2.65
N ASP A 79 -18.14 16.78 3.81
CA ASP A 79 -19.32 17.63 3.88
C ASP A 79 -19.06 19.08 3.43
N MET A 80 -17.79 19.50 3.37
CA MET A 80 -17.40 20.82 2.84
C MET A 80 -17.28 20.85 1.31
N VAL A 81 -17.24 19.67 0.67
CA VAL A 81 -17.24 19.53 -0.80
C VAL A 81 -18.63 19.86 -1.33
N GLN A 82 -18.72 20.85 -2.21
CA GLN A 82 -19.99 21.37 -2.72
C GLN A 82 -20.54 20.53 -3.88
N THR A 83 -19.63 20.04 -4.74
CA THR A 83 -20.01 19.22 -5.89
C THR A 83 -20.41 17.83 -5.44
N LEU A 84 -21.66 17.45 -5.68
CA LEU A 84 -22.28 16.23 -5.15
C LEU A 84 -21.48 14.96 -5.48
N TRP A 85 -21.13 14.76 -6.76
CA TRP A 85 -20.36 13.59 -7.20
C TRP A 85 -18.94 13.56 -6.59
N LYS A 86 -18.31 14.73 -6.38
CA LYS A 86 -17.02 14.83 -5.69
C LYS A 86 -17.14 14.51 -4.21
N LYS A 87 -18.22 14.97 -3.57
CA LYS A 87 -18.52 14.65 -2.17
C LYS A 87 -18.72 13.14 -1.98
N ASN A 88 -19.52 12.52 -2.83
CA ASN A 88 -19.74 11.08 -2.80
C ASN A 88 -18.43 10.31 -3.07
N GLY A 89 -17.65 10.74 -4.06
CA GLY A 89 -16.30 10.22 -4.31
C GLY A 89 -15.35 10.32 -3.10
N CYS A 90 -15.38 11.46 -2.39
CA CYS A 90 -14.60 11.69 -1.17
C CYS A 90 -14.97 10.69 -0.06
N ILE A 91 -16.28 10.48 0.17
CA ILE A 91 -16.80 9.54 1.16
C ILE A 91 -16.37 8.11 0.82
N ILE A 92 -16.51 7.71 -0.45
CA ILE A 92 -16.11 6.38 -0.93
C ILE A 92 -14.62 6.15 -0.68
N ASN A 93 -13.77 7.13 -1.02
CA ASN A 93 -12.32 7.00 -0.83
C ASN A 93 -11.96 6.77 0.64
N ILE A 94 -12.56 7.55 1.54
CA ILE A 94 -12.29 7.43 2.98
C ILE A 94 -12.81 6.12 3.54
N ALA A 95 -14.00 5.66 3.12
CA ALA A 95 -14.54 4.37 3.53
C ALA A 95 -13.59 3.22 3.17
N ILE A 96 -13.01 3.27 1.96
CA ILE A 96 -12.03 2.29 1.48
C ILE A 96 -10.74 2.35 2.30
N GLU A 97 -10.18 3.54 2.52
CA GLU A 97 -8.94 3.71 3.27
C GLU A 97 -9.05 3.34 4.76
N LEU A 98 -10.24 3.52 5.34
CA LEU A 98 -10.54 3.14 6.71
C LEU A 98 -10.97 1.67 6.84
N LYS A 99 -11.29 0.99 5.72
CA LYS A 99 -11.94 -0.32 5.69
C LYS A 99 -13.23 -0.33 6.54
N ASP A 100 -13.98 0.77 6.49
CA ASP A 100 -15.18 0.97 7.30
C ASP A 100 -16.41 1.21 6.41
N GLN A 101 -17.19 0.14 6.24
CA GLN A 101 -18.42 0.17 5.45
C GLN A 101 -19.48 1.13 6.01
N THR A 102 -19.43 1.47 7.31
CA THR A 102 -20.43 2.36 7.91
C THR A 102 -20.29 3.78 7.37
N VAL A 103 -19.10 4.17 6.89
CA VAL A 103 -18.85 5.46 6.24
C VAL A 103 -19.66 5.59 4.94
N CYS A 104 -19.89 4.49 4.22
CA CYS A 104 -20.68 4.47 2.98
C CYS A 104 -22.14 4.89 3.19
N GLU A 105 -22.66 4.83 4.42
CA GLU A 105 -24.02 5.31 4.73
C GLU A 105 -24.17 6.82 4.59
N LYS A 106 -23.05 7.57 4.50
CA LYS A 106 -23.04 9.02 4.33
C LYS A 106 -23.19 9.48 2.87
N ILE A 107 -23.15 8.55 1.90
CA ILE A 107 -23.31 8.88 0.47
C ILE A 107 -24.66 9.55 0.26
N ASP A 108 -24.63 10.68 -0.42
CA ASP A 108 -25.77 11.57 -0.60
C ASP A 108 -26.74 10.99 -1.65
N LYS A 109 -28.01 10.89 -1.26
CA LYS A 109 -29.07 10.24 -2.05
C LYS A 109 -29.63 11.10 -3.17
N ARG A 110 -29.17 12.35 -3.29
CA ARG A 110 -29.62 13.28 -4.34
C ARG A 110 -29.03 12.98 -5.72
N GLU A 111 -28.05 12.09 -5.81
CA GLU A 111 -27.43 11.67 -7.07
C GLU A 111 -28.23 10.52 -7.69
N ASP A 112 -28.46 10.54 -9.00
CA ASP A 112 -29.32 9.58 -9.71
C ASP A 112 -28.89 8.10 -9.53
N TYR A 113 -27.64 7.87 -9.13
CA TYR A 113 -27.03 6.54 -8.95
C TYR A 113 -26.47 6.31 -7.53
N TRP A 114 -26.95 7.04 -6.53
CA TRP A 114 -26.43 6.96 -5.14
C TRP A 114 -26.44 5.55 -4.55
N TRP A 115 -27.41 4.71 -4.94
CA TRP A 115 -27.53 3.35 -4.45
C TRP A 115 -26.42 2.46 -5.00
N GLU A 116 -26.05 2.63 -6.27
CA GLU A 116 -24.93 1.92 -6.91
C GLU A 116 -23.61 2.33 -6.27
N ASP A 117 -23.45 3.63 -6.03
CA ASP A 117 -22.28 4.19 -5.36
C ASP A 117 -22.13 3.68 -3.92
N ARG A 118 -23.24 3.58 -3.19
CA ARG A 118 -23.27 3.03 -1.83
C ARG A 118 -22.94 1.55 -1.77
N GLU A 119 -23.53 0.73 -2.63
CA GLU A 119 -23.24 -0.72 -2.63
C GLU A 119 -21.80 -0.98 -3.08
N ARG A 120 -21.32 -0.29 -4.12
CA ARG A 120 -19.92 -0.34 -4.56
C ARG A 120 -18.95 0.10 -3.46
N CYS A 121 -19.31 1.12 -2.69
CA CYS A 121 -18.53 1.57 -1.54
C CYS A 121 -18.41 0.47 -0.49
N LYS A 122 -19.53 -0.14 -0.09
CA LYS A 122 -19.55 -1.20 0.93
C LYS A 122 -18.77 -2.43 0.52
N GLU A 123 -18.88 -2.83 -0.75
CA GLU A 123 -18.07 -3.89 -1.31
C GLU A 123 -16.58 -3.56 -1.13
N LYS A 124 -16.11 -2.43 -1.68
CA LYS A 124 -14.69 -2.06 -1.66
C LYS A 124 -14.13 -1.77 -0.27
N ALA A 125 -14.91 -1.18 0.62
CA ALA A 125 -14.55 -0.89 2.01
C ALA A 125 -14.59 -2.15 2.90
N GLY A 126 -15.35 -3.16 2.51
CA GLY A 126 -15.43 -4.46 3.19
C GLY A 126 -14.38 -5.46 2.77
N VAL A 127 -13.73 -5.26 1.61
CA VAL A 127 -12.58 -6.07 1.22
C VAL A 127 -11.43 -5.73 2.16
N ASP A 128 -10.97 -6.72 2.93
CA ASP A 128 -9.65 -6.64 3.54
C ASP A 128 -8.64 -6.55 2.38
N GLN A 129 -8.27 -5.33 1.98
CA GLN A 129 -7.28 -5.08 0.92
C GLN A 129 -5.87 -5.57 1.30
N ASP A 130 -5.74 -6.22 2.45
CA ASP A 130 -4.59 -7.06 2.76
C ASP A 130 -4.67 -8.34 1.92
N PHE A 131 -4.21 -8.24 0.68
CA PHE A 131 -4.02 -9.40 -0.18
C PHE A 131 -2.88 -10.31 0.32
N SER A 132 -2.14 -9.91 1.37
CA SER A 132 -1.28 -10.83 2.11
C SER A 132 -2.18 -11.84 2.83
N TRP A 133 -2.58 -12.88 2.11
CA TRP A 133 -3.24 -14.04 2.67
C TRP A 133 -2.23 -14.79 3.53
N ASP A 134 -1.98 -14.29 4.74
CA ASP A 134 -1.08 -14.95 5.65
C ASP A 134 -1.50 -16.42 5.83
N LEU A 135 -0.52 -17.23 6.21
CA LEU A 135 -0.64 -18.68 6.35
C LEU A 135 -1.93 -19.08 7.11
N LYS A 136 -2.29 -18.29 8.13
CA LYS A 136 -3.44 -18.54 8.99
C LYS A 136 -4.77 -18.28 8.27
N LYS A 137 -4.95 -17.11 7.63
CA LYS A 137 -6.19 -16.76 6.91
C LYS A 137 -6.50 -17.77 5.81
N GLY A 138 -5.45 -18.20 5.09
CA GLY A 138 -5.56 -19.22 4.05
C GLY A 138 -6.05 -20.57 4.60
N ILE A 139 -5.45 -21.05 5.69
CA ILE A 139 -5.87 -22.31 6.33
C ILE A 139 -7.31 -22.24 6.85
N GLU A 140 -7.69 -21.14 7.49
CA GLU A 140 -9.04 -20.98 8.06
C GLU A 140 -10.14 -21.00 6.98
N LYS A 141 -9.86 -20.44 5.80
CA LYS A 141 -10.84 -20.37 4.70
C LYS A 141 -10.79 -21.56 3.76
N CYS A 142 -9.60 -21.92 3.30
CA CYS A 142 -9.38 -22.88 2.22
C CYS A 142 -9.02 -24.29 2.73
N GLY A 143 -8.69 -24.42 4.02
CA GLY A 143 -8.23 -25.66 4.63
C GLY A 143 -6.70 -25.80 4.64
N PRO A 144 -6.19 -26.90 5.21
CA PRO A 144 -4.75 -27.14 5.32
C PRO A 144 -4.08 -27.24 3.94
N TYR A 145 -2.78 -26.98 3.90
CA TYR A 145 -2.03 -27.15 2.67
C TYR A 145 -1.96 -28.63 2.27
N PRO A 146 -2.08 -28.93 0.96
CA PRO A 146 -1.89 -30.26 0.41
C PRO A 146 -0.47 -30.75 0.73
N VAL A 147 -0.34 -31.95 1.31
CA VAL A 147 0.97 -32.53 1.71
C VAL A 147 1.90 -32.67 0.49
N GLU A 148 1.31 -32.83 -0.69
CA GLU A 148 2.01 -33.02 -1.95
C GLU A 148 2.91 -31.82 -2.31
N ILE A 149 2.67 -30.61 -1.78
CA ILE A 149 3.59 -29.49 -2.04
C ILE A 149 4.95 -29.68 -1.34
N TYR A 150 4.99 -30.50 -0.29
CA TYR A 150 6.21 -30.87 0.45
C TYR A 150 6.92 -32.09 -0.12
N GLU A 151 6.33 -32.75 -1.12
CA GLU A 151 6.87 -33.96 -1.73
C GLU A 151 7.42 -33.64 -3.12
N HIS A 152 8.74 -33.47 -3.22
CA HIS A 152 9.43 -33.52 -4.51
C HIS A 152 9.97 -34.93 -4.74
N PRO A 153 9.86 -35.47 -5.97
CA PRO A 153 10.51 -36.73 -6.31
C PRO A 153 12.04 -36.57 -6.27
N GLY A 154 12.75 -37.49 -5.60
CA GLY A 154 14.22 -37.53 -5.60
C GLY A 154 14.86 -37.30 -4.22
N ALA A 155 14.83 -38.34 -3.38
CA ALA A 155 15.49 -38.35 -2.07
C ALA A 155 17.01 -38.16 -2.21
N GLY A 156 17.53 -36.99 -1.80
CA GLY A 156 18.96 -36.69 -1.79
C GLY A 156 19.33 -35.20 -1.82
N ASN A 157 18.37 -34.32 -2.08
CA ASN A 157 18.60 -32.88 -2.25
C ASN A 157 18.03 -32.07 -1.08
N PHE A 158 18.55 -30.84 -0.92
CA PHE A 158 18.00 -29.87 0.01
C PHE A 158 16.97 -29.03 -0.71
N GLU A 159 15.72 -29.16 -0.26
CA GLU A 159 14.58 -28.44 -0.76
C GLU A 159 14.01 -27.58 0.37
N GLU A 160 13.82 -26.30 0.08
CA GLU A 160 13.23 -25.37 1.02
C GLU A 160 11.99 -24.75 0.39
N LEU A 161 10.84 -25.16 0.92
CA LEU A 161 9.57 -24.48 0.69
C LEU A 161 9.56 -23.20 1.52
N GLY A 162 9.47 -22.08 0.82
CA GLY A 162 9.44 -20.77 1.44
C GLY A 162 8.01 -20.31 1.70
N ASP A 163 7.70 -19.14 1.17
CA ASP A 163 6.42 -18.47 1.35
C ASP A 163 5.30 -19.26 0.67
N ILE A 164 4.17 -19.47 1.35
CA ILE A 164 3.01 -20.22 0.83
C ILE A 164 1.74 -19.40 1.06
N TYR A 165 0.97 -19.18 -0.01
CA TYR A 165 -0.23 -18.34 0.02
C TYR A 165 -1.39 -18.99 -0.72
N TRP A 166 -2.58 -18.89 -0.14
CA TRP A 166 -3.81 -19.20 -0.84
C TRP A 166 -4.31 -18.01 -1.64
N LEU A 167 -4.89 -18.25 -2.82
CA LEU A 167 -5.71 -17.24 -3.45
C LEU A 167 -7.01 -17.00 -2.67
N PRO A 168 -7.59 -15.79 -2.74
CA PRO A 168 -8.82 -15.47 -2.03
C PRO A 168 -10.00 -16.38 -2.40
N ASP A 169 -10.04 -16.94 -3.61
CA ASP A 169 -11.11 -17.82 -4.07
C ASP A 169 -10.81 -19.32 -3.85
N CYS A 170 -9.68 -19.64 -3.21
CA CYS A 170 -9.18 -21.00 -2.98
C CYS A 170 -8.99 -21.83 -4.26
N SER A 171 -8.83 -21.19 -5.42
CA SER A 171 -8.66 -21.89 -6.70
C SER A 171 -7.31 -22.60 -6.82
N TYR A 172 -6.26 -21.99 -6.30
CA TYR A 172 -4.90 -22.53 -6.21
C TYR A 172 -4.12 -21.84 -5.08
N LEU A 173 -2.97 -22.41 -4.74
CA LEU A 173 -1.98 -21.79 -3.86
C LEU A 173 -0.73 -21.42 -4.66
N VAL A 174 -0.02 -20.39 -4.21
CA VAL A 174 1.25 -19.93 -4.77
C VAL A 174 2.33 -20.12 -3.71
N TYR A 175 3.48 -20.64 -4.12
CA TYR A 175 4.60 -20.85 -3.21
C TYR A 175 5.95 -20.58 -3.85
N SER A 176 6.93 -20.19 -3.02
CA SER A 176 8.34 -20.16 -3.40
C SER A 176 9.01 -21.49 -3.07
N LEU A 177 9.90 -21.91 -3.97
CA LEU A 177 10.67 -23.13 -3.83
C LEU A 177 12.13 -22.86 -4.14
N PHE A 178 12.98 -23.22 -3.19
CA PHE A 178 14.42 -23.27 -3.38
C PHE A 178 14.86 -24.73 -3.46
N ILE A 179 15.65 -25.05 -4.48
CA ILE A 179 16.19 -26.40 -4.68
C ILE A 179 17.70 -26.31 -4.76
N SER A 180 18.40 -27.21 -4.08
CA SER A 180 19.84 -27.37 -4.23
C SER A 180 20.23 -28.83 -4.01
N GLY A 181 21.23 -29.32 -4.71
CA GLY A 181 21.54 -30.74 -4.66
C GLY A 181 22.74 -31.15 -5.50
N THR A 182 23.22 -32.36 -5.24
CA THR A 182 24.33 -32.97 -5.97
C THR A 182 23.88 -34.35 -6.46
N GLY A 183 23.27 -34.41 -7.64
CA GLY A 183 22.77 -35.67 -8.19
C GLY A 183 21.79 -35.47 -9.32
N PHE A 184 21.43 -36.58 -9.97
CA PHE A 184 20.32 -36.60 -10.91
C PHE A 184 19.01 -36.62 -10.14
N VAL A 185 18.04 -35.84 -10.57
CA VAL A 185 16.75 -35.66 -9.88
C VAL A 185 15.63 -35.93 -10.85
N GLU A 186 14.59 -36.63 -10.40
CA GLU A 186 13.38 -36.78 -11.19
C GLU A 186 12.47 -35.58 -10.93
N ASP A 187 12.09 -34.83 -11.96
CA ASP A 187 11.12 -33.74 -11.79
C ASP A 187 9.68 -34.26 -11.68
N TRP A 188 8.71 -33.37 -11.48
CA TRP A 188 7.30 -33.77 -11.39
C TRP A 188 6.70 -34.32 -12.68
N GLU A 189 7.40 -34.22 -13.82
CA GLU A 189 7.02 -34.85 -15.09
C GLU A 189 7.67 -36.22 -15.28
N GLY A 190 8.45 -36.69 -14.30
CA GLY A 190 9.18 -37.95 -14.37
C GLY A 190 10.47 -37.87 -15.17
N ARG A 191 10.96 -36.65 -15.47
CA ARG A 191 12.20 -36.46 -16.23
C ARG A 191 13.40 -36.46 -15.31
N VAL A 192 14.42 -37.22 -15.67
CA VAL A 192 15.70 -37.20 -14.97
C VAL A 192 16.50 -35.98 -15.41
N LEU A 193 16.67 -35.03 -14.49
CA LEU A 193 17.43 -33.80 -14.65
C LEU A 193 18.88 -34.02 -14.20
N ALA A 194 19.81 -33.49 -14.98
CA ALA A 194 21.22 -33.40 -14.59
C ALA A 194 21.41 -32.29 -13.53
N PRO A 195 22.45 -32.36 -12.68
CA PRO A 195 22.68 -31.39 -11.61
C PRO A 195 22.68 -29.93 -12.08
N GLU A 196 23.17 -29.65 -13.29
CA GLU A 196 23.20 -28.31 -13.89
C GLU A 196 21.81 -27.73 -14.21
N HIS A 197 20.77 -28.57 -14.26
CA HIS A 197 19.38 -28.18 -14.51
C HIS A 197 18.53 -28.17 -13.24
N LEU A 198 19.13 -28.47 -12.08
CA LEU A 198 18.40 -28.57 -10.83
C LEU A 198 17.88 -27.20 -10.37
N ASP A 199 18.68 -26.15 -10.55
CA ASP A 199 18.29 -24.77 -10.24
C ASP A 199 17.09 -24.29 -11.08
N ASP A 200 16.88 -24.87 -12.27
CA ASP A 200 15.75 -24.52 -13.15
C ASP A 200 14.40 -24.95 -12.55
N GLN A 201 14.39 -25.85 -11.56
CA GLN A 201 13.17 -26.28 -10.85
C GLN A 201 12.79 -25.32 -9.70
N GLY A 202 13.69 -24.44 -9.28
CA GLY A 202 13.42 -23.43 -8.25
C GLY A 202 12.59 -22.24 -8.76
N GLY A 203 12.07 -21.44 -7.83
CA GLY A 203 11.32 -20.23 -8.12
C GLY A 203 9.88 -20.26 -7.61
N ILE A 204 8.95 -19.64 -8.34
CA ILE A 204 7.56 -19.49 -7.90
C ILE A 204 6.65 -20.46 -8.64
N TRP A 205 5.82 -21.17 -7.88
CA TRP A 205 4.94 -22.23 -8.36
C TRP A 205 3.48 -21.97 -7.99
N LYS A 206 2.58 -22.45 -8.85
CA LYS A 206 1.15 -22.61 -8.56
C LYS A 206 0.85 -24.09 -8.34
N TYR A 207 0.09 -24.40 -7.30
CA TYR A 207 -0.50 -25.73 -7.09
C TYR A 207 -2.02 -25.67 -7.08
N TYR A 208 -2.66 -26.53 -7.88
CA TYR A 208 -4.11 -26.60 -8.05
C TYR A 208 -4.65 -27.83 -7.30
N PRO A 209 -5.19 -27.68 -6.08
CA PRO A 209 -5.53 -28.81 -5.20
C PRO A 209 -6.57 -29.76 -5.80
N LYS A 210 -7.53 -29.22 -6.56
CA LYS A 210 -8.59 -30.02 -7.18
C LYS A 210 -8.05 -31.03 -8.22
N SER A 211 -6.90 -30.75 -8.83
CA SER A 211 -6.34 -31.57 -9.90
C SER A 211 -4.95 -32.12 -9.58
N GLY A 212 -4.33 -31.72 -8.48
CA GLY A 212 -2.93 -32.03 -8.16
C GLY A 212 -1.92 -31.41 -9.15
N ARG A 213 -2.35 -30.47 -9.99
CA ARG A 213 -1.50 -29.90 -11.04
C ARG A 213 -0.53 -28.89 -10.42
N ARG A 214 0.73 -28.95 -10.83
CA ARG A 214 1.75 -27.93 -10.56
C ARG A 214 2.05 -27.11 -11.81
N GLN A 215 2.42 -25.86 -11.64
CA GLN A 215 2.84 -24.99 -12.72
C GLN A 215 3.87 -23.99 -12.20
N GLN A 216 5.09 -24.06 -12.72
CA GLN A 216 6.09 -23.03 -12.50
C GLN A 216 5.66 -21.76 -13.23
N VAL A 217 5.66 -20.64 -12.52
CA VAL A 217 5.27 -19.33 -13.08
C VAL A 217 6.43 -18.35 -13.06
N TYR A 218 7.46 -18.58 -12.24
CA TYR A 218 8.68 -17.79 -12.23
C TYR A 218 9.90 -18.69 -12.11
N PHE A 219 10.85 -18.54 -13.03
CA PHE A 219 12.02 -19.41 -13.21
C PHE A 219 13.28 -18.72 -12.68
N GLU A 220 13.42 -18.67 -11.36
CA GLU A 220 14.62 -18.13 -10.71
C GLU A 220 14.76 -18.77 -9.33
N ASN A 221 15.78 -19.62 -9.17
CA ASN A 221 16.03 -20.28 -7.90
C ASN A 221 16.30 -19.26 -6.79
N GLY A 222 15.69 -19.47 -5.62
CA GLY A 222 15.78 -18.57 -4.46
C GLY A 222 14.92 -17.30 -4.56
N ALA A 223 14.08 -17.17 -5.60
CA ALA A 223 13.09 -16.10 -5.63
C ALA A 223 12.01 -16.30 -4.55
N GLY A 224 11.79 -15.28 -3.74
CA GLY A 224 10.76 -15.25 -2.71
C GLY A 224 9.52 -14.46 -3.14
N ILE A 225 8.42 -14.64 -2.42
CA ILE A 225 7.20 -13.87 -2.61
C ILE A 225 7.22 -12.69 -1.62
N GLY A 226 7.15 -11.49 -2.16
CA GLY A 226 7.02 -10.26 -1.38
C GLY A 226 5.57 -9.97 -1.02
N LYS A 227 5.15 -8.72 -1.20
CA LYS A 227 3.76 -8.31 -0.95
C LYS A 227 2.84 -8.67 -2.10
N TRP A 228 1.58 -8.91 -1.77
CA TRP A 228 0.52 -8.98 -2.77
C TRP A 228 0.05 -7.57 -3.13
N VAL A 229 0.02 -7.26 -4.43
CA VAL A 229 -0.46 -5.99 -5.00
C VAL A 229 -1.95 -6.08 -5.35
N SER A 230 -2.40 -7.24 -5.80
CA SER A 230 -3.80 -7.60 -6.06
C SER A 230 -3.96 -9.13 -6.11
N PRO A 231 -5.17 -9.70 -6.25
CA PRO A 231 -5.37 -11.16 -6.26
C PRO A 231 -4.57 -11.94 -7.31
N SER A 232 -4.14 -11.26 -8.38
CA SER A 232 -3.31 -11.84 -9.45
C SER A 232 -1.96 -11.17 -9.62
N ARG A 233 -1.55 -10.27 -8.70
CA ARG A 233 -0.27 -9.56 -8.79
C ARG A 233 0.50 -9.62 -7.50
N ILE A 234 1.74 -10.06 -7.57
CA ILE A 234 2.63 -10.22 -6.43
C ILE A 234 3.95 -9.51 -6.69
N GLU A 235 4.57 -9.01 -5.63
CA GLU A 235 5.99 -8.69 -5.65
C GLU A 235 6.78 -10.00 -5.60
N ILE A 236 7.79 -10.11 -6.45
CA ILE A 236 8.79 -11.18 -6.37
C ILE A 236 10.10 -10.55 -5.92
N ILE A 237 10.67 -11.10 -4.85
CA ILE A 237 11.97 -10.73 -4.32
C ILE A 237 13.00 -11.65 -4.96
N LYS A 238 13.81 -11.10 -5.86
CA LYS A 238 14.88 -11.84 -6.53
C LYS A 238 16.04 -12.13 -5.59
N SER A 239 16.90 -13.09 -5.96
CA SER A 239 18.07 -13.49 -5.15
C SER A 239 19.07 -12.33 -4.89
N GLY A 240 19.02 -11.25 -5.68
CA GLY A 240 19.77 -10.00 -5.48
C GLY A 240 19.07 -8.89 -4.68
N LYS A 241 17.89 -9.17 -4.10
CA LYS A 241 16.97 -8.20 -3.45
C LYS A 241 16.29 -7.18 -4.37
N ASP A 242 16.39 -7.36 -5.67
CA ASP A 242 15.55 -6.62 -6.62
C ASP A 242 14.09 -7.06 -6.46
N ILE A 243 13.19 -6.09 -6.45
CA ILE A 243 11.75 -6.34 -6.35
C ILE A 243 11.13 -6.04 -7.72
N ILE A 244 10.32 -6.98 -8.21
CA ILE A 244 9.51 -6.80 -9.41
C ILE A 244 8.04 -7.06 -9.10
N VAL A 245 7.14 -6.44 -9.83
CA VAL A 245 5.72 -6.83 -9.83
C VAL A 245 5.49 -7.88 -10.91
N PHE A 246 4.86 -8.98 -10.55
CA PHE A 246 4.60 -10.11 -11.41
C PHE A 246 3.11 -10.43 -11.45
N ASN A 247 2.59 -10.61 -12.66
CA ASN A 247 1.21 -10.97 -12.89
C ASN A 247 1.07 -12.49 -13.01
N LEU A 248 0.38 -13.10 -12.06
CA LEU A 248 0.17 -14.54 -11.97
C LEU A 248 -0.70 -15.07 -13.11
N ASP A 249 -1.61 -14.29 -13.67
CA ASP A 249 -2.53 -14.74 -14.71
C ASP A 249 -1.84 -14.77 -16.08
N THR A 250 -1.05 -13.73 -16.38
CA THR A 250 -0.36 -13.61 -17.67
C THR A 250 1.02 -14.25 -17.66
N GLY A 251 1.60 -14.49 -16.48
CA GLY A 251 2.98 -14.97 -16.33
C GLY A 251 4.02 -13.92 -16.73
N GLN A 252 3.67 -12.63 -16.66
CA GLN A 252 4.53 -11.53 -17.13
C GLN A 252 4.93 -10.59 -16.00
N LYS A 253 6.14 -10.02 -16.15
CA LYS A 253 6.64 -8.91 -15.32
C LYS A 253 5.92 -7.62 -15.72
N GLU A 254 5.44 -6.85 -14.75
CA GLU A 254 4.86 -5.53 -14.98
C GLU A 254 5.96 -4.45 -14.88
N LYS A 255 5.81 -3.36 -15.66
CA LYS A 255 6.75 -2.23 -15.69
C LYS A 255 6.38 -1.16 -14.67
#